data_AF-A0A8T3T5H5-F1
#
_entry.id   AF-A0A8T3T5H5-F1
#
_cell.length_a   1.000
_cell.length_b   1.000
_cell.length_c   1.000
_cell.angle_alpha   90.00
_cell.angle_beta   90.00
_cell.angle_gamma   90.00
#
_symmetry.space_group_name_H-M   'P 1'
#
loop_
_entity.id
_entity.type
_entity.pdbx_description
1 polymer ?
#
loop_
_entity_poly.entity_id
_entity_poly.type
_entity_poly.pdbx_seq_one_letter_code
_entity_poly.pdbx_strand_id
1 'polypeptide(L)'
;MPPIAWLVVAIVAGVVAYLIGWPAFRAYRSRDARKTNKERYLAWRGRAVRGQPSAREGMTGDERRRIYAGALLGVIAVAALLAFFATS
;
A
#
# COMPACT_ATOMS: atom_id res chain seq x y z
N MET A 1 0.59 -27.54 -16.30
CA MET A 1 1.49 -27.31 -15.15
C MET A 1 1.01 -28.16 -13.99
N PRO A 2 1.90 -28.79 -13.22
CA PRO A 2 1.49 -29.52 -12.02
C PRO A 2 0.87 -28.55 -11.01
N PRO A 3 -0.17 -28.94 -10.24
CA PRO A 3 -0.86 -28.05 -9.30
C PRO A 3 0.10 -27.34 -8.32
N ILE A 4 1.10 -28.05 -7.83
CA ILE A 4 2.16 -27.50 -6.97
C ILE A 4 2.84 -26.25 -7.56
N ALA A 5 2.98 -26.14 -8.88
CA ALA A 5 3.57 -24.96 -9.50
C ALA A 5 2.72 -23.69 -9.27
N TRP A 6 1.39 -23.81 -9.29
CA TRP A 6 0.48 -22.70 -9.00
C TRP A 6 0.60 -22.23 -7.56
N LEU A 7 0.76 -23.17 -6.62
CA LEU A 7 0.97 -22.84 -5.21
C LEU A 7 2.28 -22.09 -4.97
N VAL A 8 3.38 -22.53 -5.61
CA VAL A 8 4.68 -21.84 -5.51
C VAL A 8 4.58 -20.42 -6.06
N VAL A 9 3.94 -20.24 -7.23
CA VAL A 9 3.72 -18.91 -7.82
C VAL A 9 2.91 -18.02 -6.88
N ALA A 10 1.84 -18.54 -6.28
CA ALA A 10 1.02 -17.80 -5.33
C ALA A 10 1.82 -17.31 -4.11
N ILE A 11 2.64 -18.19 -3.52
CA ILE A 11 3.47 -17.85 -2.35
C ILE A 11 4.48 -16.76 -2.72
N VAL A 12 5.22 -16.94 -3.82
CA VAL A 12 6.24 -15.97 -4.26
C VAL A 12 5.60 -14.63 -4.58
N ALA A 13 4.51 -14.62 -5.35
CA ALA A 13 3.80 -13.40 -5.70
C ALA A 13 3.28 -12.67 -4.44
N GLY A 14 2.72 -13.41 -3.47
CA GLY A 14 2.25 -12.84 -2.21
C GLY A 14 3.37 -12.21 -1.36
N VAL A 15 4.52 -12.89 -1.25
CA VAL A 15 5.69 -12.37 -0.51
C VAL A 15 6.22 -11.09 -1.17
N VAL A 16 6.39 -11.10 -2.49
CA VAL A 16 6.88 -9.92 -3.23
C VAL A 16 5.88 -8.77 -3.15
N ALA A 17 4.57 -9.05 -3.23
CA ALA A 17 3.52 -8.05 -3.04
C ALA A 17 3.64 -7.36 -1.67
N TYR A 18 3.81 -8.15 -0.60
CA TYR A 18 3.97 -7.63 0.75
C TYR A 18 5.23 -6.77 0.89
N LEU A 19 6.38 -7.27 0.42
CA LEU A 19 7.67 -6.57 0.53
C LEU A 19 7.70 -5.24 -0.21
N ILE A 20 6.96 -5.11 -1.32
CA ILE A 20 6.91 -3.86 -2.11
C ILE A 20 5.83 -2.91 -1.57
N GLY A 21 4.62 -3.42 -1.31
CA GLY A 21 3.47 -2.61 -0.94
C GLY A 21 3.50 -2.10 0.50
N TRP A 22 3.88 -2.96 1.45
CA TRP A 22 3.87 -2.65 2.88
C TRP A 22 4.76 -1.46 3.29
N PRO A 23 6.05 -1.37 2.88
CA PRO A 23 6.89 -0.25 3.27
C PRO A 23 6.39 1.08 2.68
N ALA A 24 5.90 1.07 1.43
CA ALA A 24 5.33 2.25 0.80
C ALA A 24 4.06 2.72 1.52
N PHE A 25 3.17 1.80 1.88
CA PHE A 25 1.98 2.10 2.66
C PHE A 25 2.31 2.66 4.04
N ARG A 26 3.27 2.05 4.75
CA ARG A 26 3.72 2.50 6.08
C ARG A 26 4.35 3.89 6.02
N ALA A 27 5.18 4.16 5.00
CA ALA A 27 5.79 5.47 4.79
C ALA A 27 4.73 6.55 4.59
N TYR A 28 3.75 6.31 3.71
CA TYR A 28 2.61 7.19 3.49
C TYR A 28 1.85 7.48 4.81
N ARG A 29 1.43 6.42 5.53
CA ARG A 29 0.68 6.56 6.79
C ARG A 29 1.45 7.35 7.85
N SER A 30 2.77 7.17 7.93
CA SER A 30 3.60 7.92 8.87
C SER A 30 3.65 9.42 8.56
N ARG A 31 3.70 9.81 7.28
CA ARG A 31 3.72 11.21 6.85
C ARG A 31 2.37 11.87 7.08
N ASP A 32 1.30 11.18 6.73
CA ASP A 32 -0.08 11.61 6.94
C ASP A 32 -0.39 11.84 8.44
N ALA A 33 0.05 10.92 9.30
CA ALA A 33 -0.09 11.06 10.75
C ALA A 33 0.68 12.27 11.32
N ARG A 34 1.94 12.47 10.90
CA ARG A 34 2.74 13.65 11.32
C ARG A 34 2.09 14.95 10.90
N LYS A 35 1.57 15.01 9.66
CA LYS A 35 0.86 16.18 9.14
C LYS A 35 -0.38 16.49 9.97
N THR A 36 -1.22 15.48 10.21
CA THR A 36 -2.43 15.60 11.03
C THR A 36 -2.12 16.10 12.44
N ASN A 37 -1.09 15.55 13.08
CA ASN A 37 -0.69 15.98 14.42
C ASN A 37 -0.15 17.41 14.45
N LYS A 38 0.61 17.82 13.42
CA LYS A 38 1.08 19.22 13.27
C LYS A 38 -0.11 20.18 13.12
N GLU A 39 -1.08 19.84 12.29
CA GLU A 39 -2.29 20.65 12.09
C GLU A 39 -3.07 20.80 13.40
N ARG A 40 -3.27 19.71 14.15
CA ARG A 40 -3.89 19.75 15.49
C ARG A 40 -3.11 20.60 16.48
N TYR A 41 -1.79 20.49 16.50
CA TYR A 41 -0.94 21.28 17.38
C TYR A 41 -1.02 22.78 17.06
N LEU A 42 -0.99 23.14 15.77
CA LEU A 42 -1.15 24.53 15.34
C LEU A 42 -2.55 25.08 15.67
N ALA A 43 -3.59 24.26 15.51
CA ALA A 43 -4.95 24.60 15.92
C ALA A 43 -5.05 24.87 17.42
N TRP A 44 -4.48 24.00 18.26
CA TRP A 44 -4.43 24.20 19.70
C TRP A 44 -3.67 25.48 20.09
N ARG A 45 -2.58 25.81 19.38
CA ARG A 45 -1.82 27.07 19.59
C ARG A 45 -2.52 28.32 19.04
N GLY A 46 -3.72 28.21 18.46
CA GLY A 46 -4.41 29.31 17.80
C GLY A 46 -3.71 29.82 16.53
N ARG A 47 -2.68 29.12 16.05
CA ARG A 47 -1.90 29.44 14.84
C ARG A 47 -2.31 28.59 13.63
N ALA A 48 -3.47 27.94 13.69
CA ALA A 48 -4.02 27.29 12.51
C ALA A 48 -4.27 28.36 11.44
N VAL A 49 -3.66 28.18 10.27
CA VAL A 49 -3.95 29.01 9.11
C VAL A 49 -5.39 28.72 8.70
N ARG A 50 -6.31 29.64 9.01
CA ARG A 50 -7.72 29.52 8.61
C ARG A 50 -7.83 29.95 7.16
N GLY A 51 -8.36 29.07 6.29
CA GLY A 51 -8.64 29.39 4.89
C GLY A 51 -7.59 28.95 3.87
N GLN A 52 -6.48 28.33 4.30
CA GLN A 52 -5.60 27.63 3.37
C GLN A 52 -6.09 26.19 3.26
N PRO A 53 -6.43 25.68 2.05
CA PRO A 53 -6.68 24.26 1.88
C PRO A 53 -5.45 23.55 2.44
N SER A 54 -5.62 22.65 3.42
CA SER A 54 -4.54 21.76 3.80
C SER A 54 -4.15 21.07 2.50
N ALA A 55 -3.04 21.48 1.88
CA ALA A 55 -2.55 20.81 0.69
C ALA A 55 -2.12 19.45 1.19
N ARG A 56 -3.04 18.49 1.27
CA ARG A 56 -2.74 17.11 1.65
C ARG A 56 -1.73 16.65 0.63
N GLU A 57 -0.46 16.77 0.97
CA GLU A 57 0.64 16.07 0.34
C GLU A 57 0.15 14.63 0.17
N GLY A 58 -0.31 14.30 -1.04
CA GLY A 58 -0.88 13.01 -1.32
C GLY A 58 0.19 11.93 -1.24
N MET A 59 -0.16 10.72 -1.66
CA MET A 59 0.88 9.76 -2.00
C MET A 59 1.80 10.35 -3.07
N THR A 60 3.10 10.18 -2.87
CA THR A 60 4.08 10.46 -3.91
C THR A 60 3.85 9.51 -5.09
N GLY A 61 4.30 9.90 -6.29
CA GLY A 61 4.20 9.04 -7.47
C GLY A 61 4.85 7.67 -7.25
N ASP A 62 6.00 7.64 -6.55
CA ASP A 62 6.71 6.40 -6.24
C ASP A 62 5.97 5.50 -5.25
N GLU A 63 5.40 6.05 -4.17
CA GLU A 63 4.58 5.25 -3.24
C GLU A 63 3.35 4.70 -3.93
N ARG A 64 2.68 5.53 -4.74
CA ARG A 64 1.51 5.12 -5.53
C ARG A 64 1.88 3.97 -6.47
N ARG A 65 3.02 4.07 -7.17
CA ARG A 65 3.51 3.02 -8.07
C ARG A 65 3.81 1.73 -7.32
N ARG A 66 4.48 1.79 -6.16
CA ARG A 66 4.81 0.60 -5.35
C ARG A 66 3.57 -0.07 -4.77
N ILE A 67 2.59 0.71 -4.34
CA ILE A 67 1.31 0.18 -3.82
C ILE A 67 0.53 -0.49 -4.94
N TYR A 68 0.44 0.11 -6.14
CA TYR A 68 -0.21 -0.53 -7.28
C TYR A 68 0.53 -1.77 -7.79
N ALA A 69 1.87 -1.74 -7.80
CA ALA A 69 2.66 -2.93 -8.12
C ALA A 69 2.41 -4.06 -7.12
N GLY A 70 2.39 -3.75 -5.82
CA GLY A 70 2.02 -4.71 -4.78
C GLY A 70 0.59 -5.24 -4.93
N ALA A 71 -0.37 -4.37 -5.25
CA ALA A 71 -1.76 -4.76 -5.48
C ALA A 71 -1.89 -5.70 -6.69
N LEU A 72 -1.22 -5.39 -7.79
CA LEU A 72 -1.19 -6.24 -8.99
C LEU A 72 -0.61 -7.62 -8.68
N LEU A 73 0.50 -7.68 -7.95
CA LEU A 73 1.10 -8.94 -7.50
C LEU A 73 0.15 -9.72 -6.57
N GLY A 74 -0.59 -9.03 -5.71
CA GLY A 74 -1.65 -9.65 -4.90
C GLY A 74 -2.75 -10.28 -5.74
N VAL A 75 -3.20 -9.61 -6.80
CA VAL A 75 -4.18 -10.16 -7.75
C VAL A 75 -3.63 -11.42 -8.45
N ILE A 76 -2.36 -11.39 -8.87
CA ILE A 76 -1.69 -12.55 -9.47
C ILE A 76 -1.63 -13.72 -8.47
N ALA A 77 -1.31 -13.45 -7.20
CA ALA A 77 -1.28 -14.47 -6.16
C ALA A 77 -2.66 -15.12 -5.96
N VAL A 78 -3.73 -14.32 -5.93
CA VAL A 78 -5.11 -14.83 -5.82
C VAL A 78 -5.49 -15.66 -7.05
N ALA A 79 -5.19 -15.18 -8.25
CA ALA A 79 -5.45 -15.94 -9.48
C ALA A 79 -4.70 -17.28 -9.51
N ALA A 80 -3.45 -17.32 -9.05
CA ALA A 80 -2.67 -18.54 -8.93
C ALA A 80 -3.27 -19.50 -7.90
N LEU A 81 -3.79 -19.01 -6.76
CA LEU A 81 -4.52 -19.86 -5.80
C LEU A 81 -5.80 -20.43 -6.40
N LEU A 82 -6.57 -19.64 -7.14
CA LEU A 82 -7.77 -20.13 -7.82
C LEU A 82 -7.42 -21.22 -8.85
N ALA A 83 -6.37 -21.02 -9.63
CA ALA A 83 -5.87 -22.00 -10.60
C ALA A 83 -5.38 -23.28 -9.91
N PHE A 84 -4.71 -23.17 -8.75
CA PHE A 84 -4.33 -24.32 -7.94
C PHE A 84 -5.55 -25.17 -7.59
N PHE A 85 -6.55 -24.57 -6.93
CA PHE A 85 -7.77 -25.28 -6.53
C PHE A 85 -8.59 -25.83 -7.69
N ALA A 86 -8.55 -25.19 -8.86
CA ALA A 86 -9.27 -25.65 -10.05
C ALA A 86 -8.57 -26.82 -10.77
N THR A 87 -7.29 -27.06 -10.49
CA THR A 87 -6.47 -28.09 -11.19
C THR A 87 -5.97 -29.20 -10.28
N SER A 88 -6.25 -29.12 -8.98
CA SER A 88 -5.90 -30.08 -7.92
C SER A 88 -7.02 -31.07 -7.64
#